data_AF-A0A1Y2MA87-F1
#
_entry.id   AF-A0A1Y2MA87-F1
#
_cell.length_a   1.000
_cell.length_b   1.000
_cell.length_c   1.000
_cell.angle_alpha   90.00
_cell.angle_beta   90.00
_cell.angle_gamma   90.00
#
_symmetry.space_group_name_H-M   'P 1'
#
loop_
_entity.id
_entity.type
_entity.pdbx_description
1 polymer ?
#
loop_
_entity_poly.entity_id
_entity_poly.type
_entity_poly.pdbx_seq_one_letter_code
_entity_poly.pdbx_strand_id
1 'polypeptide(L)'
;MTIQNGDAMVDTTVNALDYTKALEVLKNEYQERDGIDVKTLIDSKKNGGLTYNDFLMLPGYIGFPAADVTLDTPITKRITLKTPFVSSPMDTVTEHNMAIHIALLGGLGVIHHNCSQDDQAEMVRKVKRFENGFILDPIVISPKTTVAEAKALKERWGFGGFPVTGKHLPHQFPHVSLMMLQLHL
;
A
#
# COMPACT_ATOMS: atom_id res chain seq x y z
N MET A 1 20.52 19.19 3.31
CA MET A 1 19.71 20.43 3.37
C MET A 1 18.50 20.11 4.21
N THR A 2 18.54 20.49 5.48
CA THR A 2 17.54 20.18 6.52
C THR A 2 16.44 21.22 6.43
N ILE A 3 15.19 20.77 6.37
CA ILE A 3 14.01 21.64 6.28
C ILE A 3 13.79 22.24 7.66
N GLN A 4 14.10 23.53 7.84
CA GLN A 4 13.77 24.28 9.05
C GLN A 4 12.25 24.54 9.06
N ASN A 5 11.53 23.91 9.98
CA ASN A 5 10.18 24.33 10.33
C ASN A 5 10.26 25.78 10.86
N GLY A 6 9.38 26.64 10.34
CA GLY A 6 9.46 28.09 10.47
C GLY A 6 9.62 28.59 11.91
N ASP A 7 10.71 29.32 12.14
CA ASP A 7 10.84 30.24 13.27
C ASP A 7 9.86 31.40 13.05
N ALA A 8 8.73 31.35 13.76
CA ALA A 8 7.94 32.53 13.99
C ALA A 8 8.72 33.43 14.97
N MET A 9 9.07 34.62 14.48
CA MET A 9 9.68 35.70 15.26
C MET A 9 8.93 35.89 16.59
N VAL A 10 9.68 35.80 17.67
CA VAL A 10 9.24 36.04 19.05
C VAL A 10 8.92 37.53 19.19
N ASP A 11 7.64 37.90 19.10
CA ASP A 11 7.14 39.17 19.58
C ASP A 11 6.48 38.97 20.95
N THR A 12 7.23 39.31 21.99
CA THR A 12 6.86 39.26 23.40
C THR A 12 5.86 40.36 23.74
N THR A 13 4.55 40.06 23.66
CA THR A 13 3.49 40.42 24.64
C THR A 13 2.09 40.09 24.07
N VAL A 14 1.87 38.86 23.63
CA VAL A 14 0.52 38.33 23.45
C VAL A 14 0.29 37.37 24.60
N ASN A 15 -0.70 37.62 25.45
CA ASN A 15 -1.17 36.65 26.45
C ASN A 15 -1.67 35.41 25.71
N ALA A 16 -0.74 34.51 25.35
CA ALA A 16 -1.06 33.24 24.73
C ALA A 16 -1.85 32.44 25.76
N LEU A 17 -3.12 32.18 25.44
CA LEU A 17 -3.98 31.34 26.26
C LEU A 17 -3.37 29.93 26.34
N ASP A 18 -3.43 29.35 27.53
CA ASP A 18 -2.94 27.99 27.77
C ASP A 18 -3.74 26.99 26.91
N TYR A 19 -3.06 26.29 26.00
CA TYR A 19 -3.69 25.35 25.06
C TYR A 19 -4.39 24.19 25.78
N THR A 20 -4.00 23.86 27.01
CA THR A 20 -4.66 22.83 27.81
C THR A 20 -6.09 23.22 28.21
N LYS A 21 -6.39 24.53 28.25
CA LYS A 21 -7.72 25.09 28.57
C LYS A 21 -8.54 25.44 27.33
N ALA A 22 -8.06 25.11 26.13
CA ALA A 22 -8.71 25.49 24.87
C ALA A 22 -10.19 25.05 24.80
N LEU A 23 -10.52 23.86 25.31
CA LEU A 23 -11.89 23.36 25.32
C LEU A 23 -12.83 24.14 26.26
N GLU A 24 -12.30 24.71 27.35
CA GLU A 24 -13.07 25.53 28.30
C GLU A 24 -13.29 26.93 27.74
N VAL A 25 -12.26 27.52 27.13
CA VAL A 25 -12.36 28.81 26.44
C VAL A 25 -13.38 28.74 25.30
N LEU A 26 -13.32 27.69 24.47
CA LEU A 26 -14.27 27.49 23.37
C LEU A 26 -15.73 27.41 23.84
N LYS A 27 -16.00 26.81 25.00
CA LYS A 27 -17.36 26.72 25.56
C LYS A 27 -17.89 28.06 26.10
N ASN A 28 -17.00 28.95 26.53
CA ASN A 28 -17.36 30.22 27.13
C ASN A 28 -17.41 31.37 26.11
N GLU A 29 -16.55 31.32 25.09
CA GLU A 29 -16.46 32.37 24.05
C GLU A 29 -17.43 32.17 22.89
N TYR A 30 -17.78 30.93 22.54
CA TYR A 30 -18.66 30.66 21.40
C TYR A 30 -20.03 30.13 21.86
N GLN A 31 -21.10 30.78 21.40
CA GLN A 31 -22.48 30.37 21.70
C GLN A 31 -22.87 29.06 20.99
N GLU A 32 -22.29 28.79 19.82
CA GLU A 32 -22.52 27.58 19.02
C GLU A 32 -21.18 27.05 18.49
N ARG A 33 -21.16 25.79 18.06
CA ARG A 33 -19.97 25.21 17.44
C ARG A 33 -19.77 25.81 16.06
N ASP A 34 -18.54 26.22 15.78
CA ASP A 34 -18.15 26.70 14.44
C ASP A 34 -18.11 25.55 13.42
N GLY A 35 -18.42 25.86 12.16
CA GLY A 35 -18.51 24.92 11.05
C GLY A 35 -19.88 24.26 10.83
N ILE A 36 -19.96 23.44 9.77
CA ILE A 36 -21.16 22.70 9.37
C ILE A 36 -20.89 21.20 9.51
N ASP A 37 -21.85 20.44 10.05
CA ASP A 37 -21.74 18.99 10.13
C ASP A 37 -21.91 18.30 8.77
N VAL A 38 -21.36 17.09 8.64
CA VAL A 38 -21.39 16.34 7.37
C VAL A 38 -22.82 16.05 6.88
N LYS A 39 -23.80 15.86 7.77
CA LYS A 39 -25.17 15.55 7.35
C LYS A 39 -25.87 16.79 6.80
N THR A 40 -25.64 17.94 7.41
CA THR A 40 -26.15 19.22 6.91
C THR A 40 -25.43 19.66 5.64
N LEU A 41 -24.12 19.41 5.53
CA LEU A 41 -23.33 19.71 4.34
C LEU A 41 -23.77 18.84 3.15
N ILE A 42 -23.87 17.52 3.33
CA ILE A 42 -24.26 16.54 2.30
C ILE A 42 -25.79 16.40 2.26
N ASP A 43 -26.52 17.52 2.19
CA ASP A 43 -27.95 17.56 1.90
C ASP A 43 -28.17 17.90 0.42
N SER A 44 -28.46 16.87 -0.39
CA SER A 44 -28.66 17.04 -1.84
C SER A 44 -29.84 17.94 -2.21
N LYS A 45 -30.81 18.15 -1.31
CA LYS A 45 -31.95 19.04 -1.58
C LYS A 45 -31.61 20.52 -1.39
N LYS A 46 -30.73 20.82 -0.43
CA LYS A 46 -30.34 22.19 -0.10
C LYS A 46 -29.08 22.63 -0.86
N ASN A 47 -28.09 21.74 -0.93
CA ASN A 47 -26.75 22.06 -1.40
C ASN A 47 -26.40 21.40 -2.74
N GLY A 48 -27.28 20.55 -3.28
CA GLY A 48 -27.06 19.86 -4.55
C GLY A 48 -26.00 18.75 -4.47
N GLY A 49 -25.38 18.44 -5.60
CA GLY A 49 -24.26 17.50 -5.68
C GLY A 49 -22.94 18.22 -5.44
N LEU A 50 -22.14 17.73 -4.49
CA LEU A 50 -20.84 18.31 -4.13
C LEU A 50 -19.69 17.44 -4.68
N THR A 51 -18.60 18.10 -5.04
CA THR A 51 -17.30 17.52 -5.41
C THR A 51 -16.24 17.90 -4.38
N TYR A 52 -15.02 17.32 -4.48
CA TYR A 52 -13.96 17.56 -3.49
C TYR A 52 -13.51 19.02 -3.38
N ASN A 53 -13.69 19.81 -4.43
CA ASN A 53 -13.27 21.22 -4.45
C ASN A 53 -14.31 22.17 -3.85
N ASP A 54 -15.53 21.68 -3.56
CA ASP A 54 -16.65 22.53 -3.12
C ASP A 54 -16.68 22.75 -1.60
N PHE A 55 -15.83 22.04 -0.84
CA PHE A 55 -15.77 22.17 0.61
C PHE A 55 -14.34 22.02 1.13
N LEU A 56 -14.15 22.43 2.38
CA LEU A 56 -12.89 22.27 3.12
C LEU A 56 -13.17 21.72 4.51
N MET A 57 -12.14 21.14 5.13
CA MET A 57 -12.20 20.65 6.51
C MET A 57 -11.59 21.68 7.45
N LEU A 58 -12.33 22.07 8.48
CA LEU A 58 -11.79 22.94 9.53
C LEU A 58 -10.76 22.16 10.37
N PRO A 59 -9.65 22.80 10.78
CA PRO A 59 -8.65 22.16 11.63
C PRO A 59 -9.19 21.92 13.04
N GLY A 60 -8.67 20.88 13.70
CA GLY A 60 -8.94 20.58 15.11
C GLY A 60 -7.71 20.74 15.99
N TYR A 61 -7.85 20.37 17.26
CA TYR A 61 -6.72 20.31 18.20
C TYR A 61 -5.74 19.19 17.83
N ILE A 62 -4.44 19.47 17.90
CA ILE A 62 -3.36 18.52 17.64
C ILE A 62 -2.58 18.30 18.93
N GLY A 63 -2.58 17.05 19.43
CA GLY A 63 -1.89 16.64 20.65
C GLY A 63 -0.94 15.45 20.47
N PHE A 64 -0.68 15.05 19.23
CA PHE A 64 0.15 13.89 18.89
C PHE A 64 1.00 14.20 17.64
N PRO A 65 2.16 13.53 17.47
CA PRO A 65 2.99 13.68 16.27
C PRO A 65 2.36 12.97 15.06
N ALA A 66 2.64 13.46 13.85
CA ALA A 66 2.11 12.88 12.62
C ALA A 66 2.50 11.40 12.40
N ALA A 67 3.62 10.96 12.97
CA ALA A 67 4.09 9.57 12.88
C ALA A 67 3.17 8.56 13.60
N ASP A 68 2.35 9.02 14.55
CA ASP A 68 1.44 8.14 15.31
C ASP A 68 0.09 7.92 14.59
N VAL A 69 -0.14 8.59 13.45
CA VAL A 69 -1.36 8.44 12.66
C VAL A 69 -1.38 7.08 11.96
N THR A 70 -2.41 6.30 12.24
CA THR A 70 -2.62 4.99 11.59
C THR A 70 -3.38 5.16 10.27
N LEU A 71 -2.85 4.56 9.20
CA LEU A 71 -3.44 4.58 7.84
C LEU A 71 -4.10 3.26 7.45
N ASP A 72 -4.23 2.32 8.40
CA ASP A 72 -4.83 1.01 8.17
C ASP A 72 -6.26 1.16 7.65
N THR A 73 -6.50 0.67 6.43
CA THR A 73 -7.76 0.90 5.71
C THR A 73 -8.37 -0.43 5.25
N PRO A 74 -9.61 -0.76 5.67
CA PRO A 74 -10.29 -1.96 5.21
C PRO A 74 -10.76 -1.78 3.76
N ILE A 75 -10.27 -2.63 2.84
CA ILE A 75 -10.70 -2.61 1.43
C ILE A 75 -11.80 -3.63 1.15
N THR A 76 -11.84 -4.72 1.90
CA THR A 76 -12.97 -5.66 1.92
C THR A 76 -13.29 -6.06 3.36
N LYS A 77 -14.37 -6.83 3.56
CA LYS A 77 -14.74 -7.38 4.88
C LYS A 77 -13.63 -8.22 5.55
N ARG A 78 -12.64 -8.70 4.79
CA ARG A 78 -11.58 -9.60 5.29
C ARG A 78 -10.16 -9.13 4.98
N ILE A 79 -9.99 -8.01 4.28
CA ILE A 79 -8.68 -7.53 3.82
C ILE A 79 -8.53 -6.08 4.24
N THR A 80 -7.44 -5.82 4.97
CA THR A 80 -7.02 -4.49 5.43
C THR A 80 -5.66 -4.19 4.83
N LEU A 81 -5.49 -2.97 4.32
CA LEU A 81 -4.24 -2.46 3.77
C LEU A 81 -3.56 -1.56 4.80
N LYS A 82 -2.23 -1.40 4.70
CA LYS A 82 -1.46 -0.48 5.53
C LYS A 82 -1.51 0.96 5.03
N THR A 83 -1.80 1.13 3.75
CA THR A 83 -2.02 2.44 3.13
C THR A 83 -3.31 2.40 2.29
N PRO A 84 -4.09 3.49 2.22
CA PRO A 84 -5.35 3.55 1.48
C PRO A 84 -5.17 3.72 -0.03
N PHE A 85 -4.10 3.15 -0.61
CA PHE A 85 -3.79 3.32 -2.03
C PHE A 85 -4.11 2.06 -2.83
N VAL A 86 -4.94 2.24 -3.85
CA VAL A 86 -5.34 1.19 -4.79
C VAL A 86 -5.11 1.67 -6.21
N SER A 87 -4.41 0.89 -7.03
CA SER A 87 -4.20 1.23 -8.44
C SER A 87 -5.40 0.81 -9.31
N SER A 88 -5.73 1.64 -10.29
CA SER A 88 -6.85 1.42 -11.20
C SER A 88 -6.61 0.23 -12.13
N PRO A 89 -7.63 -0.60 -12.44
CA PRO A 89 -7.52 -1.75 -13.35
C PRO A 89 -7.51 -1.35 -14.83
N MET A 90 -6.54 -0.53 -15.22
CA MET A 90 -6.33 -0.03 -16.58
C MET A 90 -5.01 -0.57 -17.15
N ASP A 91 -5.00 -0.90 -18.43
CA ASP A 91 -3.82 -1.38 -19.15
C ASP A 91 -2.63 -0.42 -19.08
N THR A 92 -2.90 0.88 -19.16
CA THR A 92 -1.88 1.93 -19.04
C THR A 92 -1.40 2.20 -17.60
N VAL A 93 -2.03 1.57 -16.60
CA VAL A 93 -1.77 1.85 -15.18
C VAL A 93 -1.24 0.63 -14.45
N THR A 94 -1.93 -0.51 -14.54
CA THR A 94 -1.68 -1.65 -13.65
C THR A 94 -1.48 -2.97 -14.40
N GLU A 95 -0.22 -3.27 -14.68
CA GLU A 95 0.27 -4.62 -14.95
C GLU A 95 0.95 -5.24 -13.70
N HIS A 96 1.55 -6.41 -13.86
CA HIS A 96 2.29 -7.11 -12.81
C HIS A 96 3.31 -6.25 -12.07
N ASN A 97 4.07 -5.40 -12.77
CA ASN A 97 5.12 -4.58 -12.15
C ASN A 97 4.53 -3.54 -11.18
N MET A 98 3.51 -2.79 -11.59
CA MET A 98 2.81 -1.84 -10.73
C MET A 98 2.17 -2.55 -9.53
N ALA A 99 1.52 -3.69 -9.77
CA ALA A 99 0.85 -4.45 -8.72
C ALA A 99 1.82 -4.98 -7.64
N ILE A 100 3.04 -5.36 -8.03
CA ILE A 100 4.11 -5.73 -7.08
C ILE A 100 4.50 -4.52 -6.23
N HIS A 101 4.87 -3.40 -6.87
CA HIS A 101 5.41 -2.25 -6.16
C HIS A 101 4.39 -1.59 -5.23
N ILE A 102 3.13 -1.47 -5.64
CA ILE A 102 2.10 -0.90 -4.75
C ILE A 102 1.83 -1.82 -3.56
N ALA A 103 1.89 -3.14 -3.75
CA ALA A 103 1.74 -4.10 -2.65
C ALA A 103 2.91 -4.03 -1.66
N LEU A 104 4.15 -3.88 -2.13
CA LEU A 104 5.33 -3.67 -1.29
C LEU A 104 5.23 -2.38 -0.46
N LEU A 105 4.58 -1.34 -0.98
CA LEU A 105 4.29 -0.08 -0.27
C LEU A 105 3.05 -0.16 0.64
N GLY A 106 2.48 -1.36 0.83
CA GLY A 106 1.34 -1.61 1.72
C GLY A 106 -0.04 -1.32 1.12
N GLY A 107 -0.11 -1.05 -0.20
CA GLY A 107 -1.33 -0.82 -0.97
C GLY A 107 -1.79 -2.06 -1.75
N LEU A 108 -2.65 -1.86 -2.75
CA LEU A 108 -3.24 -2.93 -3.56
C LEU A 108 -3.25 -2.59 -5.05
N GLY A 109 -2.80 -3.50 -5.91
CA GLY A 109 -2.89 -3.35 -7.35
C GLY A 109 -3.96 -4.25 -7.96
N VAL A 110 -4.83 -3.69 -8.80
CA VAL A 110 -5.83 -4.47 -9.56
C VAL A 110 -5.39 -4.59 -11.01
N ILE A 111 -5.10 -5.80 -11.46
CA ILE A 111 -4.62 -6.05 -12.83
C ILE A 111 -5.79 -5.82 -13.81
N HIS A 112 -5.52 -5.10 -14.90
CA HIS A 112 -6.49 -4.85 -15.96
C HIS A 112 -6.96 -6.15 -16.65
N HIS A 113 -8.07 -6.08 -17.38
CA HIS A 113 -8.66 -7.22 -18.10
C HIS A 113 -8.55 -7.10 -19.63
N ASN A 114 -7.86 -6.07 -20.13
CA ASN A 114 -7.61 -5.84 -21.56
C ASN A 114 -6.44 -6.72 -22.07
N CYS A 115 -6.53 -8.04 -21.87
CA CYS A 115 -5.56 -9.04 -22.31
C CYS A 115 -6.23 -10.43 -22.37
N SER A 116 -5.51 -11.46 -22.83
CA SER A 116 -6.04 -12.82 -22.78
C SER A 116 -6.14 -13.31 -21.32
N GLN A 117 -7.00 -14.31 -21.09
CA GLN A 117 -7.17 -14.91 -19.76
C GLN A 117 -5.86 -15.54 -19.25
N ASP A 118 -5.07 -16.12 -20.16
CA ASP A 118 -3.78 -16.73 -19.85
C ASP A 118 -2.74 -15.67 -19.46
N ASP A 119 -2.68 -14.56 -20.18
CA ASP A 119 -1.76 -13.44 -19.88
C ASP A 119 -2.12 -12.81 -18.53
N GLN A 120 -3.40 -12.59 -18.26
CA GLN A 120 -3.86 -12.06 -16.97
C GLN A 120 -3.48 -12.99 -15.82
N ALA A 121 -3.69 -14.29 -15.99
CA ALA A 121 -3.31 -15.30 -15.02
C ALA A 121 -1.78 -15.35 -14.82
N GLU A 122 -0.99 -15.17 -15.88
CA GLU A 122 0.47 -15.08 -15.78
C GLU A 122 0.91 -13.84 -14.98
N MET A 123 0.29 -12.68 -15.22
CA MET A 123 0.57 -11.48 -14.43
C MET A 123 0.25 -11.69 -12.94
N VAL A 124 -0.91 -12.28 -12.61
CA VAL A 124 -1.26 -12.63 -11.22
C VAL A 124 -0.21 -13.59 -10.63
N ARG A 125 0.21 -14.62 -11.37
CA ARG A 125 1.25 -15.56 -10.92
C ARG A 125 2.57 -14.86 -10.63
N LYS A 126 2.99 -13.91 -11.48
CA LYS A 126 4.21 -13.10 -11.26
C LYS A 126 4.12 -12.30 -9.96
N VAL A 127 3.00 -11.59 -9.74
CA VAL A 127 2.78 -10.81 -8.50
C VAL A 127 2.80 -11.70 -7.27
N LYS A 128 2.07 -12.82 -7.29
CA LYS A 128 1.95 -13.73 -6.15
C LYS A 128 3.24 -14.49 -5.84
N ARG A 129 4.13 -14.68 -6.81
CA ARG A 129 5.42 -15.36 -6.63
C ARG A 129 6.57 -14.41 -6.29
N PHE A 130 6.38 -13.09 -6.41
CA PHE A 130 7.45 -12.11 -6.22
C PHE A 130 8.06 -12.17 -4.81
N GLU A 131 7.22 -12.26 -3.79
CA GLU A 131 7.67 -12.43 -2.41
C GLU A 131 6.88 -13.58 -1.76
N ASN A 132 7.57 -14.70 -1.56
CA ASN A 132 7.01 -15.91 -0.95
C ASN A 132 7.77 -16.21 0.35
N GLY A 133 7.05 -16.42 1.45
CA GLY A 133 7.66 -16.94 2.68
C GLY A 133 8.12 -18.41 2.52
N PHE A 134 7.22 -19.26 2.01
CA PHE A 134 7.47 -20.68 1.76
C PHE A 134 7.13 -20.99 0.30
N ILE A 135 8.10 -21.51 -0.47
CA ILE A 135 7.88 -21.88 -1.88
C ILE A 135 7.39 -23.32 -1.94
N LEU A 136 6.10 -23.50 -2.26
CA LEU A 136 5.45 -24.82 -2.32
C LEU A 136 5.83 -25.65 -3.56
N ASP A 137 6.09 -24.99 -4.69
CA ASP A 137 6.39 -25.63 -5.97
C ASP A 137 7.58 -24.93 -6.66
N PRO A 138 8.82 -25.15 -6.16
CA PRO A 138 10.01 -24.54 -6.71
C PRO A 138 10.37 -25.15 -8.07
N ILE A 139 10.94 -24.34 -8.94
CA ILE A 139 11.53 -24.86 -10.19
C ILE A 139 12.77 -25.68 -9.82
N VAL A 140 12.73 -26.97 -10.12
CA VAL A 140 13.83 -27.93 -9.86
C VAL A 140 14.58 -28.25 -11.15
N ILE A 141 15.87 -28.58 -11.02
CA ILE A 141 16.71 -29.05 -12.13
C ILE A 141 17.19 -30.49 -11.89
N SER A 142 17.54 -31.18 -12.96
CA SER A 142 18.10 -32.53 -12.91
C SER A 142 19.60 -32.48 -12.63
N PRO A 143 20.20 -33.49 -11.98
CA PRO A 143 21.65 -33.63 -11.90
C PRO A 143 22.36 -33.66 -13.25
N LYS A 144 21.61 -33.97 -14.33
CA LYS A 144 22.12 -34.00 -15.72
C LYS A 144 21.99 -32.65 -16.43
N THR A 145 21.29 -31.67 -15.85
CA THR A 145 21.10 -30.34 -16.43
C THR A 145 22.45 -29.65 -16.54
N THR A 146 22.75 -29.10 -17.72
CA THR A 146 24.03 -28.43 -17.96
C THR A 146 24.06 -27.02 -17.35
N VAL A 147 25.26 -26.49 -17.13
CA VAL A 147 25.42 -25.10 -16.66
C VAL A 147 24.82 -24.08 -17.65
N ALA A 148 24.88 -24.38 -18.96
CA ALA A 148 24.28 -23.54 -19.99
C ALA A 148 22.75 -23.48 -19.87
N GLU A 149 22.10 -24.63 -19.64
CA GLU A 149 20.66 -24.71 -19.41
C GLU A 149 20.25 -23.96 -18.13
N ALA A 150 21.03 -24.11 -17.04
CA ALA A 150 20.79 -23.40 -15.80
C ALA A 150 20.90 -21.87 -15.96
N LYS A 151 21.85 -21.38 -16.78
CA LYS A 151 21.97 -19.95 -17.13
C LYS A 151 20.75 -19.46 -17.93
N ALA A 152 20.30 -20.23 -18.92
CA ALA A 152 19.10 -19.89 -19.68
C ALA A 152 17.84 -19.83 -18.79
N LEU A 153 17.72 -20.74 -17.82
CA LEU A 153 16.65 -20.69 -16.82
C LEU A 153 16.75 -19.44 -15.93
N LYS A 154 17.96 -19.06 -15.51
CA LYS A 154 18.17 -17.82 -14.74
C LYS A 154 17.68 -16.59 -15.52
N GLU A 155 18.01 -16.48 -16.80
CA GLU A 155 17.56 -15.36 -17.64
C GLU A 155 16.03 -15.35 -17.82
N ARG A 156 15.43 -16.53 -18.01
CA ARG A 156 13.97 -16.65 -18.18
C ARG A 156 13.18 -16.29 -16.92
N TRP A 157 13.66 -16.72 -15.75
CA TRP A 157 12.91 -16.63 -14.49
C TRP A 157 13.37 -15.52 -13.55
N GLY A 158 14.53 -14.91 -13.81
CA GLY A 158 15.08 -13.80 -13.01
C GLY A 158 15.77 -14.21 -11.71
N PHE A 159 15.93 -15.51 -11.41
CA PHE A 159 16.64 -16.01 -10.22
C PHE A 159 17.50 -17.24 -10.56
N GLY A 160 18.57 -17.47 -9.77
CA GLY A 160 19.57 -18.51 -10.07
C GLY A 160 19.62 -19.71 -9.13
N GLY A 161 18.81 -19.73 -8.07
CA GLY A 161 18.82 -20.83 -7.11
C GLY A 161 17.81 -21.92 -7.48
N PHE A 162 18.30 -23.01 -8.09
CA PHE A 162 17.47 -24.16 -8.47
C PHE A 162 17.84 -25.39 -7.61
N PRO A 163 16.91 -25.95 -6.82
CA PRO A 163 17.14 -27.22 -6.16
C PRO A 163 17.34 -28.36 -7.18
N VAL A 164 18.31 -29.23 -6.91
CA VAL A 164 18.67 -30.37 -7.78
C VAL A 164 17.99 -31.64 -7.27
N THR A 165 17.22 -32.33 -8.12
CA THR A 165 16.43 -33.51 -7.72
C THR A 165 16.67 -34.71 -8.64
N GLY A 166 16.92 -35.89 -8.06
CA GLY A 166 17.31 -37.09 -8.84
C GLY A 166 16.19 -37.76 -9.65
N LYS A 167 14.93 -37.72 -9.20
CA LYS A 167 13.76 -38.20 -9.95
C LYS A 167 12.96 -37.01 -10.46
N HIS A 168 12.63 -37.01 -11.74
CA HIS A 168 11.68 -36.08 -12.35
C HIS A 168 10.28 -36.44 -11.86
N LEU A 169 9.95 -36.07 -10.62
CA LEU A 169 8.61 -36.19 -10.07
C LEU A 169 7.97 -34.81 -10.17
N PRO A 170 7.08 -34.59 -11.15
CA PRO A 170 6.57 -33.27 -11.43
C PRO A 170 5.75 -32.64 -10.29
N HIS A 171 5.31 -33.38 -9.26
CA HIS A 171 4.39 -32.82 -8.24
C HIS A 171 4.48 -33.43 -6.82
N GLN A 172 5.65 -33.88 -6.33
CA GLN A 172 5.74 -34.42 -4.97
C GLN A 172 6.97 -33.95 -4.19
N PHE A 173 6.85 -32.78 -3.56
CA PHE A 173 7.60 -32.47 -2.34
C PHE A 173 6.64 -31.93 -1.28
N PRO A 174 6.08 -32.77 -0.39
CA PRO A 174 5.28 -32.27 0.72
C PRO A 174 6.12 -31.55 1.80
N HIS A 175 7.46 -31.60 1.75
CA HIS A 175 8.31 -31.13 2.86
C HIS A 175 9.59 -30.38 2.48
N VAL A 176 9.85 -30.06 1.20
CA VAL A 176 11.00 -29.21 0.84
C VAL A 176 10.51 -27.78 0.69
N SER A 177 10.32 -27.10 1.82
CA SER A 177 10.17 -25.65 1.78
C SER A 177 11.54 -25.03 1.53
N LEU A 178 11.74 -24.51 0.32
CA LEU A 178 12.87 -23.64 0.05
C LEU A 178 12.54 -22.25 0.59
N MET A 179 13.22 -21.84 1.66
CA MET A 179 13.17 -20.46 2.15
C MET A 179 14.17 -19.65 1.31
N MET A 180 13.69 -18.96 0.29
CA MET A 180 14.51 -18.00 -0.45
C MET A 180 14.29 -16.62 0.17
N LEU A 181 15.32 -16.11 0.86
CA LEU A 181 15.48 -14.68 1.06
C LEU A 181 15.88 -14.10 -0.31
N GLN A 182 14.91 -13.66 -1.10
CA GLN A 182 15.19 -13.01 -2.37
C GLN A 182 15.59 -11.55 -2.10
N LEU A 183 16.75 -11.37 -1.46
CA LEU A 183 17.45 -10.09 -1.36
C LEU A 183 18.01 -9.77 -2.76
N HIS A 184 17.27 -9.00 -3.54
CA HIS A 184 17.83 -8.22 -4.63
C HIS A 184 17.79 -6.75 -4.19
N LEU A 185 18.90 -6.29 -3.61
CA LEU A 185 19.40 -4.94 -3.83
C LEU A 185 19.97 -4.87 -5.25
#